data_AF-A0A7C6SC06-F1
#
_entry.id   AF-A0A7C6SC06-F1
#
_cell.length_a   1.000
_cell.length_b   1.000
_cell.length_c   1.000
_cell.angle_alpha   90.00
_cell.angle_beta   90.00
_cell.angle_gamma   90.00
#
_symmetry.space_group_name_H-M   'P 1'
#
loop_
_entity.id
_entity.type
_entity.pdbx_description
1 polymer ?
#
loop_
_entity_poly.entity_id
_entity_poly.type
_entity_poly.pdbx_seq_one_letter_code
_entity_poly.pdbx_strand_id
1 'polypeptide(L)'
;MNYTYVNSQIKVIEEGILKKDDFLKLANSPKETFLKTLVDLGYGNYADSLEEIIHNGLASVKAYFDEVSPKKEHTDLFFLVNDLVNIKYYYKVKVFNLFDRNIFLENGVFTKDQLKSAILENDYSTLSKEYEKLFKKIEDNVKDITDPRELSGIIDATLYEFVLDKIRFSFNAPLSTYFKTSIDFKNILSYVRIKNLNWDYLKNKSMFIEGGNISLSKIEELFTLDEKEVVRSLNEFYEEKLSLILKTYFDTNDLNLLEIQLNNLLLNIMSEFKNDAFGIGIILYYYLKKLAEASNIRYVFANSDIDEKHLLQY
;
A
#
# COMPACT_ATOMS: atom_id res chain seq x y z
N MET A 1 -8.55 -16.64 18.40
CA MET A 1 -8.90 -15.52 19.32
C MET A 1 -10.15 -14.81 18.83
N ASN A 2 -10.82 -13.98 19.64
CA ASN A 2 -11.92 -13.12 19.21
C ASN A 2 -11.43 -11.67 19.02
N TYR A 3 -12.04 -10.91 18.10
CA TYR A 3 -11.69 -9.52 17.79
C TYR A 3 -11.65 -8.62 19.02
N THR A 4 -12.60 -8.73 19.95
CA THR A 4 -12.62 -7.88 21.15
C THR A 4 -11.32 -7.99 21.96
N TYR A 5 -10.81 -9.20 22.16
CA TYR A 5 -9.56 -9.43 22.90
C TYR A 5 -8.36 -8.81 22.19
N VAL A 6 -8.23 -9.10 20.89
CA VAL A 6 -7.13 -8.63 20.04
C VAL A 6 -7.16 -7.11 19.92
N ASN A 7 -8.35 -6.53 19.73
CA ASN A 7 -8.54 -5.10 19.60
C ASN A 7 -8.21 -4.37 20.91
N SER A 8 -8.53 -4.95 22.08
CA SER A 8 -8.08 -4.40 23.37
C SER A 8 -6.56 -4.38 23.49
N GLN A 9 -5.88 -5.45 23.07
CA GLN A 9 -4.41 -5.49 23.09
C GLN A 9 -3.81 -4.48 22.10
N ILE A 10 -4.37 -4.38 20.89
CA ILE A 10 -3.93 -3.40 19.88
C ILE A 10 -4.06 -1.98 20.42
N LYS A 11 -5.15 -1.64 21.12
CA LYS A 11 -5.30 -0.32 21.74
C LYS A 11 -4.23 0.01 22.78
N VAL A 12 -3.72 -1.00 23.51
CA VAL A 12 -2.62 -0.79 24.46
C VAL A 12 -1.31 -0.53 23.73
N ILE A 13 -0.97 -1.32 22.70
CA ILE A 13 0.29 -1.14 21.95
C ILE A 13 0.26 0.07 21.01
N GLU A 14 -0.93 0.56 20.65
CA GLU A 14 -1.16 1.77 19.85
C GLU A 14 -0.59 3.04 20.52
N GLU A 15 -0.45 3.04 21.85
CA GLU A 15 0.20 4.14 22.59
C GLU A 15 1.70 4.28 22.29
N GLY A 16 2.34 3.20 21.80
CA GLY A 16 3.75 3.19 21.41
C GLY A 16 4.01 3.68 19.99
N ILE A 17 2.98 4.13 19.25
CA ILE A 17 3.17 4.76 17.94
C ILE A 17 3.76 6.16 18.13
N LEU A 18 4.82 6.46 17.38
CA LEU A 18 5.49 7.75 17.37
C LEU A 18 4.51 8.88 17.05
N LYS A 19 4.55 9.90 17.90
CA LYS A 19 3.70 11.09 17.82
C LYS A 19 4.50 12.23 17.18
N LYS A 20 3.81 13.34 16.89
CA LYS A 20 4.43 14.54 16.28
C LYS A 20 5.70 15.00 17.01
N ASP A 21 5.65 15.04 18.35
CA ASP A 21 6.80 15.43 19.16
C ASP A 21 8.00 14.49 19.03
N ASP A 22 7.76 13.21 18.75
CA ASP A 22 8.82 12.23 18.56
C ASP A 22 9.50 12.41 17.20
N PHE A 23 8.75 12.73 16.15
CA PHE A 23 9.32 13.11 14.86
C PHE A 23 10.13 14.41 14.94
N LEU A 24 9.66 15.39 15.72
CA LEU A 24 10.43 16.63 15.95
C LEU A 24 11.73 16.35 16.72
N LYS A 25 11.72 15.45 17.71
CA LYS A 25 12.96 15.02 18.38
C LYS A 25 13.92 14.31 17.41
N LEU A 26 13.40 13.46 16.52
CA LEU A 26 14.20 12.78 15.49
C LEU A 26 14.82 13.77 14.51
N ALA A 27 14.05 14.76 14.06
CA ALA A 27 14.52 15.84 13.16
C ALA A 27 15.74 16.57 13.72
N ASN A 28 15.67 16.88 15.01
CA ASN A 28 16.67 17.67 15.71
C ASN A 28 17.86 16.81 16.19
N SER A 29 17.81 15.49 15.98
CA SER A 29 18.89 14.60 16.35
C SER A 29 19.96 14.57 15.25
N PRO A 30 21.26 14.59 15.61
CA PRO A 30 22.34 14.36 14.64
C PRO A 30 22.16 13.04 13.88
N LYS A 31 22.55 13.00 12.60
CA LYS A 31 22.40 11.80 11.76
C LYS A 31 23.11 10.57 12.34
N GLU A 32 24.24 10.80 13.01
CA GLU A 32 25.05 9.75 13.65
C GLU A 32 24.32 9.09 14.82
N THR A 33 23.43 9.83 15.50
CA THR A 33 22.66 9.31 16.65
C THR A 33 21.22 8.97 16.30
N PHE A 34 20.76 9.29 15.08
CA PHE A 34 19.37 9.13 14.66
C PHE A 34 18.82 7.73 14.91
N LEU A 35 19.56 6.70 14.48
CA LEU A 35 19.12 5.30 14.62
C LEU A 35 18.97 4.91 16.09
N LYS A 36 19.89 5.39 16.94
CA LYS A 36 19.81 5.17 18.39
C LYS A 36 18.60 5.90 18.99
N THR A 37 18.40 7.17 18.66
CA THR A 37 17.24 7.95 19.13
C THR A 37 15.93 7.27 18.71
N LEU A 38 15.85 6.75 17.48
CA LEU A 38 14.67 6.04 16.98
C LEU A 38 14.33 4.80 17.82
N VAL A 39 15.34 4.00 18.16
CA VAL A 39 15.17 2.82 19.01
C VAL A 39 14.86 3.22 20.45
N ASP A 40 15.48 4.28 20.98
CA ASP A 40 15.20 4.81 22.32
C ASP A 40 13.76 5.34 22.45
N LEU A 41 13.18 5.82 21.35
CA LEU A 41 11.76 6.19 21.25
C LEU A 41 10.82 4.97 21.13
N GLY A 42 11.37 3.75 21.12
CA GLY A 42 10.61 2.50 21.12
C GLY A 42 10.29 1.93 19.74
N TYR A 43 10.90 2.45 18.66
CA TYR A 43 10.65 1.95 17.31
C TYR A 43 11.71 0.93 16.87
N GLY A 44 11.25 -0.29 16.55
CA GLY A 44 12.10 -1.36 16.02
C GLY A 44 13.17 -1.81 17.03
N ASN A 45 14.12 -2.59 16.55
CA ASN A 45 15.30 -3.00 17.30
C ASN A 45 16.55 -2.40 16.67
N TYR A 46 17.61 -2.22 17.46
CA TYR A 46 18.88 -1.73 16.95
C TYR A 46 19.41 -2.61 15.81
N ALA A 47 19.78 -1.96 14.70
CA ALA A 47 20.36 -2.57 13.52
C ALA A 47 21.31 -1.57 12.83
N ASP A 48 22.07 -2.04 11.84
CA ASP A 48 23.15 -1.26 11.22
C ASP A 48 22.63 -0.24 10.19
N SER A 49 21.38 -0.37 9.76
CA SER A 49 20.76 0.56 8.80
C SER A 49 19.32 0.92 9.16
N LEU A 50 18.87 2.09 8.71
CA LEU A 50 17.48 2.53 8.93
C LEU A 50 16.47 1.54 8.35
N GLU A 51 16.72 1.04 7.14
CA GLU A 51 15.79 0.12 6.47
C GLU A 51 15.67 -1.21 7.22
N GLU A 52 16.75 -1.69 7.85
CA GLU A 52 16.67 -2.87 8.74
C GLU A 52 15.84 -2.59 9.99
N ILE A 53 15.98 -1.42 10.63
CA ILE A 53 15.16 -1.04 11.80
C ILE A 53 13.68 -0.98 11.40
N ILE A 54 13.36 -0.32 10.28
CA ILE A 54 11.99 -0.25 9.74
C ILE A 54 11.47 -1.63 9.37
N HIS A 55 12.28 -2.44 8.71
CA HIS A 55 11.93 -3.80 8.36
C HIS A 55 11.57 -4.62 9.61
N ASN A 56 12.43 -4.62 10.64
CA ASN A 56 12.19 -5.29 11.92
C ASN A 56 10.91 -4.78 12.60
N GLY A 57 10.68 -3.45 12.58
CA GLY A 57 9.47 -2.83 13.11
C GLY A 57 8.20 -3.35 12.43
N LEU A 58 8.18 -3.43 11.10
CA LEU A 58 7.03 -3.94 10.35
C LEU A 58 6.89 -5.46 10.42
N ALA A 59 8.00 -6.20 10.45
CA ALA A 59 8.01 -7.66 10.60
C ALA A 59 7.42 -8.09 11.95
N SER A 60 7.71 -7.35 13.03
CA SER A 60 7.11 -7.62 14.34
C SER A 60 5.59 -7.40 14.36
N VAL A 61 5.08 -6.40 13.63
CA VAL A 61 3.63 -6.21 13.46
C VAL A 61 3.00 -7.38 12.73
N LYS A 62 3.63 -7.87 11.67
CA LYS A 62 3.16 -9.07 10.96
C LYS A 62 3.17 -10.30 11.85
N ALA A 63 4.27 -10.57 12.55
CA ALA A 63 4.38 -11.71 13.46
C ALA A 63 3.30 -11.66 14.56
N TYR A 64 3.07 -10.48 15.12
CA TYR A 64 2.00 -10.26 16.07
C TYR A 64 0.63 -10.58 15.47
N PHE A 65 0.32 -10.07 14.26
CA PHE A 65 -0.94 -10.41 13.59
C PHE A 65 -1.07 -11.89 13.27
N ASP A 66 -0.02 -12.57 12.83
CA ASP A 66 -0.04 -14.01 12.57
C ASP A 66 -0.38 -14.81 13.85
N GLU A 67 0.06 -14.33 15.02
CA GLU A 67 -0.24 -14.93 16.32
C GLU A 67 -1.68 -14.64 16.78
N VAL A 68 -2.13 -13.38 16.68
CA VAL A 68 -3.35 -12.95 17.37
C VAL A 68 -4.60 -12.88 16.48
N SER A 69 -4.47 -12.88 15.15
CA SER A 69 -5.58 -12.58 14.25
C SER A 69 -6.74 -13.58 14.36
N PRO A 70 -7.98 -13.13 14.64
CA PRO A 70 -9.15 -14.01 14.69
C PRO A 70 -9.43 -14.71 13.36
N LYS A 71 -9.13 -14.04 12.25
CA LYS A 71 -9.25 -14.55 10.88
C LYS A 71 -8.01 -14.16 10.08
N LYS A 72 -7.01 -15.04 10.07
CA LYS A 72 -5.74 -14.82 9.37
C LYS A 72 -5.94 -14.52 7.88
N GLU A 73 -6.91 -15.17 7.25
CA GLU A 73 -7.28 -14.93 5.84
C GLU A 73 -7.61 -13.47 5.51
N HIS A 74 -8.10 -12.69 6.48
CA HIS A 74 -8.41 -11.28 6.29
C HIS A 74 -7.18 -10.39 6.47
N THR A 75 -6.34 -10.68 7.48
CA THR A 75 -5.12 -9.93 7.73
C THR A 75 -4.04 -10.20 6.68
N ASP A 76 -4.01 -11.41 6.14
CA ASP A 76 -3.10 -11.80 5.06
C ASP A 76 -3.32 -10.98 3.78
N LEU A 77 -4.54 -10.46 3.54
CA LEU A 77 -4.81 -9.61 2.38
C LEU A 77 -3.96 -8.33 2.40
N PHE A 78 -3.61 -7.82 3.58
CA PHE A 78 -2.74 -6.63 3.69
C PHE A 78 -1.31 -6.95 3.26
N PHE A 79 -0.78 -8.08 3.71
CA PHE A 79 0.56 -8.54 3.39
C PHE A 79 0.66 -9.03 1.93
N LEU A 80 -0.44 -9.55 1.38
CA LEU A 80 -0.51 -9.96 -0.02
C LEU A 80 -0.30 -8.78 -0.98
N VAL A 81 -0.75 -7.58 -0.61
CA VAL A 81 -0.46 -6.37 -1.41
C VAL A 81 1.02 -5.99 -1.35
N ASN A 82 1.71 -6.26 -0.23
CA ASN A 82 3.17 -6.03 -0.15
C ASN A 82 3.94 -6.97 -1.08
N ASP A 83 3.44 -8.19 -1.30
CA ASP A 83 4.05 -9.14 -2.24
C ASP A 83 4.02 -8.67 -3.69
N LEU A 84 3.19 -7.69 -4.08
CA LEU A 84 3.14 -7.18 -5.45
C LEU A 84 4.50 -6.75 -5.97
N VAL A 85 5.34 -6.15 -5.12
CA VAL A 85 6.69 -5.73 -5.51
C VAL A 85 7.54 -6.95 -5.88
N ASN A 86 7.53 -7.98 -5.03
CA ASN A 86 8.30 -9.21 -5.23
C ASN A 86 7.76 -10.03 -6.42
N ILE A 87 6.43 -10.16 -6.53
CA ILE A 87 5.76 -10.89 -7.63
C ILE A 87 6.10 -10.22 -8.96
N LYS A 88 5.93 -8.90 -9.07
CA LYS A 88 6.27 -8.15 -10.29
C LYS A 88 7.75 -8.29 -10.63
N TYR A 89 8.64 -8.27 -9.64
CA TYR A 89 10.06 -8.49 -9.87
C TYR A 89 10.34 -9.87 -10.49
N TYR A 90 9.86 -10.96 -9.89
CA TYR A 90 10.12 -12.30 -10.42
C TYR A 90 9.49 -12.55 -11.78
N TYR A 91 8.30 -12.02 -12.05
CA TYR A 91 7.71 -12.09 -13.38
C TYR A 91 8.50 -11.28 -14.42
N LYS A 92 9.05 -10.11 -14.05
CA LYS A 92 9.95 -9.36 -14.95
C LYS A 92 11.24 -10.11 -15.25
N VAL A 93 11.80 -10.79 -14.25
CA VAL A 93 12.94 -11.69 -14.44
C VAL A 93 12.57 -12.82 -15.41
N LYS A 94 11.42 -13.49 -15.19
CA LYS A 94 10.96 -14.61 -16.02
C LYS A 94 10.71 -14.21 -17.48
N VAL A 95 9.97 -13.12 -17.69
CA VAL A 95 9.45 -12.73 -19.02
C VAL A 95 10.49 -11.93 -19.81
N PHE A 96 11.26 -11.06 -19.16
CA PHE A 96 12.16 -10.12 -19.84
C PHE A 96 13.64 -10.33 -19.53
N ASN A 97 13.98 -11.30 -18.67
CA ASN A 97 15.35 -11.53 -18.21
C ASN A 97 15.98 -10.28 -17.56
N LEU A 98 15.16 -9.45 -16.92
CA LEU A 98 15.56 -8.21 -16.25
C LEU A 98 15.99 -8.50 -14.81
N PHE A 99 17.30 -8.51 -14.57
CA PHE A 99 17.87 -8.66 -13.24
C PHE A 99 18.19 -7.30 -12.63
N ASP A 100 17.21 -6.69 -11.97
CA ASP A 100 17.44 -5.51 -11.17
C ASP A 100 17.89 -5.88 -9.75
N ARG A 101 18.66 -5.00 -9.11
CA ARG A 101 19.06 -5.12 -7.69
C ARG A 101 17.90 -4.76 -6.75
N ASN A 102 16.71 -5.31 -6.99
CA ASN A 102 15.60 -5.11 -6.08
C ASN A 102 15.82 -5.93 -4.81
N ILE A 103 15.70 -5.27 -3.67
CA ILE A 103 15.67 -5.90 -2.36
C ILE A 103 14.32 -6.61 -2.23
N PHE A 104 14.37 -7.88 -1.85
CA PHE A 104 13.16 -8.65 -1.56
C PHE A 104 12.46 -8.06 -0.33
N LEU A 105 11.19 -7.73 -0.45
CA LEU A 105 10.40 -7.21 0.67
C LEU A 105 9.89 -8.38 1.51
N GLU A 106 10.44 -8.59 2.69
CA GLU A 106 10.14 -9.76 3.53
C GLU A 106 8.79 -9.68 4.27
N ASN A 107 8.06 -8.56 4.19
CA ASN A 107 6.79 -8.32 4.88
C ASN A 107 5.54 -8.77 4.09
N GLY A 108 5.69 -9.85 3.31
CA GLY A 108 4.64 -10.43 2.47
C GLY A 108 4.08 -11.75 3.02
N VAL A 109 3.04 -12.29 2.39
CA VAL A 109 2.50 -13.63 2.70
C VAL A 109 3.47 -14.72 2.29
N PHE A 110 4.18 -14.52 1.18
CA PHE A 110 5.05 -15.55 0.60
C PHE A 110 6.50 -15.38 0.98
N THR A 111 7.17 -16.49 1.26
CA THR A 111 8.63 -16.53 1.37
C THR A 111 9.29 -16.34 0.00
N LYS A 112 10.57 -15.97 0.03
CA LYS A 112 11.39 -15.82 -1.18
C LYS A 112 11.40 -17.10 -2.03
N ASP A 113 11.53 -18.26 -1.39
CA ASP A 113 11.59 -19.55 -2.08
C ASP A 113 10.23 -19.94 -2.65
N GLN A 114 9.13 -19.71 -1.93
CA GLN A 114 7.78 -19.91 -2.47
C GLN A 114 7.53 -19.10 -3.74
N LEU A 115 7.91 -17.81 -3.76
CA LEU A 115 7.74 -16.99 -4.97
C LEU A 115 8.64 -17.43 -6.11
N LYS A 116 9.89 -17.83 -5.83
CA LYS A 116 10.79 -18.36 -6.85
C LYS A 116 10.25 -19.65 -7.47
N SER A 117 9.86 -20.63 -6.66
CA SER A 117 9.34 -21.89 -7.18
C SER A 117 8.03 -21.69 -7.94
N ALA A 118 7.10 -20.91 -7.39
CA ALA A 118 5.82 -20.66 -8.05
C ALA A 118 5.96 -19.92 -9.38
N ILE A 119 6.84 -18.91 -9.45
CA ILE A 119 6.92 -18.04 -10.64
C ILE A 119 7.96 -18.56 -11.62
N LEU A 120 9.18 -18.87 -11.19
CA LEU A 120 10.28 -19.24 -12.10
C LEU A 120 10.24 -20.71 -12.51
N GLU A 121 9.81 -21.60 -11.60
CA GLU A 121 9.81 -23.06 -11.82
C GLU A 121 8.42 -23.61 -12.16
N ASN A 122 7.37 -22.79 -12.02
CA ASN A 122 5.96 -23.20 -12.10
C ASN A 122 5.60 -24.34 -11.13
N ASP A 123 6.30 -24.42 -9.99
CA ASP A 123 6.01 -25.37 -8.92
C ASP A 123 5.18 -24.69 -7.84
N TYR A 124 3.91 -25.10 -7.74
CA TYR A 124 2.95 -24.58 -6.78
C TYR A 124 2.74 -25.51 -5.57
N SER A 125 3.55 -26.56 -5.42
CA SER A 125 3.37 -27.61 -4.40
C SER A 125 3.35 -27.08 -2.95
N THR A 126 4.02 -25.95 -2.70
CA THR A 126 4.09 -25.29 -1.40
C THR A 126 3.00 -24.23 -1.17
N LEU A 127 2.10 -24.03 -2.14
CA LEU A 127 1.04 -23.03 -2.08
C LEU A 127 -0.32 -23.67 -1.75
N SER A 128 -1.23 -22.89 -1.17
CA SER A 128 -2.62 -23.29 -1.06
C SER A 128 -3.27 -23.37 -2.45
N LYS A 129 -4.33 -24.16 -2.60
CA LYS A 129 -5.09 -24.27 -3.87
C LYS A 129 -5.60 -22.92 -4.39
N GLU A 130 -5.84 -21.97 -3.49
CA GLU A 130 -6.35 -20.65 -3.85
C GLU A 130 -5.25 -19.77 -4.42
N TYR A 131 -4.05 -19.81 -3.83
CA TYR A 131 -2.89 -19.10 -4.34
C TYR A 131 -2.33 -19.76 -5.61
N GLU A 132 -2.36 -21.09 -5.72
CA GLU A 132 -2.05 -21.78 -6.98
C GLU A 132 -2.93 -21.25 -8.13
N LYS A 133 -4.24 -21.11 -7.91
CA LYS A 133 -5.17 -20.53 -8.89
C LYS A 133 -4.82 -19.08 -9.23
N LEU A 134 -4.47 -18.27 -8.22
CA LEU A 134 -4.04 -16.89 -8.43
C LEU A 134 -2.78 -16.83 -9.33
N PHE A 135 -1.73 -17.59 -9.00
CA PHE A 135 -0.50 -17.56 -9.79
C PHE A 135 -0.69 -18.11 -11.20
N LYS A 136 -1.49 -19.17 -11.39
CA LYS A 136 -1.85 -19.66 -12.73
C LYS A 136 -2.60 -18.61 -13.54
N LYS A 137 -3.55 -17.90 -12.92
CA LYS A 137 -4.26 -16.80 -13.57
C LYS A 137 -3.33 -15.66 -13.97
N ILE A 138 -2.37 -15.30 -13.10
CA ILE A 138 -1.35 -14.30 -13.44
C ILE A 138 -0.51 -14.79 -14.62
N GLU A 139 0.00 -16.02 -14.58
CA GLU A 139 0.80 -16.62 -15.66
C GLU A 139 0.06 -16.56 -17.00
N ASP A 140 -1.21 -16.96 -17.03
CA ASP A 140 -2.04 -16.93 -18.23
C ASP A 140 -2.26 -15.49 -18.74
N ASN A 141 -2.49 -14.54 -17.85
CA ASN A 141 -2.76 -13.14 -18.19
C ASN A 141 -1.50 -12.38 -18.67
N VAL A 142 -0.31 -12.75 -18.18
CA VAL A 142 0.96 -12.10 -18.58
C VAL A 142 1.66 -12.82 -19.73
N LYS A 143 1.04 -13.87 -20.26
CA LYS A 143 1.53 -14.58 -21.43
C LYS A 143 1.59 -13.63 -22.64
N ASP A 144 2.68 -13.70 -23.39
CA ASP A 144 2.91 -12.90 -24.61
C ASP A 144 3.03 -11.38 -24.40
N ILE A 145 3.11 -10.90 -23.15
CA ILE A 145 3.33 -9.49 -22.85
C ILE A 145 4.75 -9.05 -23.22
N THR A 146 4.84 -7.94 -23.94
CA THR A 146 6.12 -7.38 -24.43
C THR A 146 6.55 -6.12 -23.70
N ASP A 147 5.65 -5.48 -22.94
CA ASP A 147 5.93 -4.28 -22.16
C ASP A 147 5.97 -4.59 -20.64
N PRO A 148 7.11 -4.37 -19.94
CA PRO A 148 7.20 -4.54 -18.49
C PRO A 148 6.21 -3.70 -17.66
N ARG A 149 5.72 -2.59 -18.21
CA ARG A 149 4.72 -1.73 -17.58
C ARG A 149 3.34 -2.37 -17.63
N GLU A 150 2.96 -2.87 -18.80
CA GLU A 150 1.73 -3.64 -19.00
C GLU A 150 1.70 -4.88 -18.10
N LEU A 151 2.80 -5.62 -18.04
CA LEU A 151 2.94 -6.75 -17.12
C LEU A 151 2.70 -6.34 -15.66
N SER A 152 3.24 -5.19 -15.24
CA SER A 152 3.05 -4.68 -13.88
C SER A 152 1.58 -4.36 -13.59
N GLY A 153 0.89 -3.72 -14.54
CA GLY A 153 -0.53 -3.38 -14.43
C GLY A 153 -1.42 -4.61 -14.37
N ILE A 154 -1.17 -5.61 -15.23
CA ILE A 154 -1.92 -6.87 -15.25
C ILE A 154 -1.77 -7.65 -13.92
N ILE A 155 -0.55 -7.70 -13.37
CA ILE A 155 -0.31 -8.34 -12.07
C ILE A 155 -1.06 -7.61 -10.95
N ASP A 156 -0.98 -6.28 -10.91
CA ASP A 156 -1.70 -5.47 -9.93
C ASP A 156 -3.22 -5.73 -10.06
N ALA A 157 -3.79 -5.63 -11.26
CA ALA A 157 -5.21 -5.87 -11.51
C ALA A 157 -5.67 -7.28 -11.09
N THR A 158 -4.90 -8.31 -11.47
CA THR A 158 -5.24 -9.71 -11.16
C THR A 158 -5.22 -9.98 -9.65
N LEU A 159 -4.28 -9.40 -8.91
CA LEU A 159 -4.19 -9.55 -7.46
C LEU A 159 -5.32 -8.79 -6.74
N TYR A 160 -5.63 -7.57 -7.16
CA TYR A 160 -6.73 -6.81 -6.57
C TYR A 160 -8.09 -7.46 -6.85
N GLU A 161 -8.29 -8.01 -8.04
CA GLU A 161 -9.49 -8.80 -8.34
C GLU A 161 -9.63 -9.99 -7.37
N PHE A 162 -8.55 -10.74 -7.14
CA PHE A 162 -8.53 -11.83 -6.17
C PHE A 162 -8.86 -11.36 -4.75
N VAL A 163 -8.28 -10.24 -4.31
CA VAL A 163 -8.57 -9.65 -3.00
C VAL A 163 -10.05 -9.24 -2.88
N LEU A 164 -10.60 -8.60 -3.91
CA LEU A 164 -12.01 -8.18 -3.94
C LEU A 164 -12.96 -9.38 -3.90
N ASP A 165 -12.66 -10.45 -4.62
CA ASP A 165 -13.44 -11.69 -4.58
C ASP A 165 -13.45 -12.33 -3.18
N LYS A 166 -12.31 -12.28 -2.48
CA LYS A 166 -12.19 -12.78 -1.10
C LYS A 166 -13.04 -12.01 -0.11
N ILE A 167 -13.16 -10.69 -0.28
CA ILE A 167 -13.92 -9.86 0.65
C ILE A 167 -15.40 -9.72 0.27
N ARG A 168 -15.78 -10.03 -0.98
CA ARG A 168 -17.16 -9.86 -1.51
C ARG A 168 -18.24 -10.47 -0.63
N PHE A 169 -17.98 -11.65 -0.06
CA PHE A 169 -18.95 -12.37 0.78
C PHE A 169 -18.76 -12.15 2.28
N SER A 170 -17.74 -11.38 2.68
CA SER A 170 -17.31 -11.28 4.07
C SER A 170 -18.07 -10.23 4.91
N PHE A 171 -19.01 -9.46 4.33
CA PHE A 171 -19.67 -8.30 4.97
C PHE A 171 -18.71 -7.42 5.79
N ASN A 172 -17.46 -7.30 5.33
CA ASN A 172 -16.39 -6.65 6.09
C ASN A 172 -16.17 -5.24 5.55
N ALA A 173 -16.95 -4.29 6.07
CA ALA A 173 -16.91 -2.89 5.66
C ALA A 173 -15.50 -2.27 5.72
N PRO A 174 -14.70 -2.44 6.79
CA PRO A 174 -13.33 -1.93 6.83
C PRO A 174 -12.45 -2.41 5.66
N LEU A 175 -12.47 -3.70 5.34
CA LEU A 175 -11.68 -4.24 4.22
C LEU A 175 -12.15 -3.71 2.88
N SER A 176 -13.47 -3.69 2.68
CA SER A 176 -14.05 -3.18 1.44
C SER A 176 -13.69 -1.70 1.24
N THR A 177 -13.82 -0.87 2.26
CA THR A 177 -13.46 0.55 2.19
C THR A 177 -11.97 0.70 1.85
N TYR A 178 -11.09 0.01 2.58
CA TYR A 178 -9.65 0.10 2.36
C TYR A 178 -9.22 -0.28 0.94
N PHE A 179 -9.64 -1.44 0.44
CA PHE A 179 -9.20 -1.91 -0.87
C PHE A 179 -9.78 -1.09 -2.02
N LYS A 180 -11.07 -0.69 -1.94
CA LYS A 180 -11.68 0.15 -2.97
C LYS A 180 -11.04 1.54 -3.02
N THR A 181 -10.81 2.16 -1.87
CA THR A 181 -10.12 3.46 -1.80
C THR A 181 -8.67 3.35 -2.25
N SER A 182 -7.97 2.26 -1.92
CA SER A 182 -6.61 2.02 -2.43
C SER A 182 -6.57 1.87 -3.95
N ILE A 183 -7.56 1.21 -4.54
CA ILE A 183 -7.70 1.09 -6.00
C ILE A 183 -7.91 2.47 -6.63
N ASP A 184 -8.84 3.27 -6.10
CA ASP A 184 -9.12 4.61 -6.63
C ASP A 184 -7.87 5.48 -6.60
N PHE A 185 -7.14 5.51 -5.48
CA PHE A 185 -5.95 6.36 -5.36
C PHE A 185 -4.80 5.88 -6.27
N LYS A 186 -4.64 4.57 -6.46
CA LYS A 186 -3.70 4.02 -7.45
C LYS A 186 -4.09 4.39 -8.88
N ASN A 187 -5.38 4.38 -9.21
CA ASN A 187 -5.88 4.79 -10.51
C ASN A 187 -5.67 6.30 -10.74
N ILE A 188 -5.92 7.14 -9.74
CA ILE A 188 -5.66 8.59 -9.80
C ILE A 188 -4.17 8.88 -10.01
N LEU A 189 -3.29 8.20 -9.27
CA LEU A 189 -1.84 8.34 -9.48
C LEU A 189 -1.41 7.87 -10.88
N SER A 190 -1.99 6.78 -11.38
CA SER A 190 -1.72 6.29 -12.73
C SER A 190 -2.20 7.26 -13.80
N TYR A 191 -3.39 7.84 -13.63
CA TYR A 191 -3.93 8.90 -14.47
C TYR A 191 -2.98 10.10 -14.56
N VAL A 192 -2.58 10.63 -13.40
CA VAL A 192 -1.65 11.77 -13.31
C VAL A 192 -0.31 11.45 -13.99
N ARG A 193 0.27 10.28 -13.72
CA ARG A 193 1.55 9.86 -14.33
C ARG A 193 1.45 9.73 -15.84
N ILE A 194 0.37 9.15 -16.37
CA ILE A 194 0.15 9.01 -17.81
C ILE A 194 0.02 10.40 -18.46
N LYS A 195 -0.74 11.33 -17.85
CA LYS A 195 -0.85 12.72 -18.32
C LYS A 195 0.52 13.41 -18.32
N ASN A 196 1.27 13.37 -17.23
CA ASN A 196 2.60 14.01 -17.12
C ASN A 196 3.59 13.50 -18.16
N LEU A 197 3.55 12.19 -18.45
CA LEU A 197 4.44 11.55 -19.40
C LEU A 197 3.96 11.67 -20.86
N ASN A 198 2.83 12.34 -21.10
CA ASN A 198 2.15 12.44 -22.39
C ASN A 198 1.94 11.06 -23.05
N TRP A 199 1.58 10.07 -22.23
CA TRP A 199 1.30 8.72 -22.70
C TRP A 199 -0.14 8.59 -23.18
N ASP A 200 -0.32 7.75 -24.20
CA ASP A 200 -1.64 7.44 -24.75
C ASP A 200 -2.43 6.54 -23.79
N TYR A 201 -3.66 6.94 -23.43
CA TYR A 201 -4.51 6.18 -22.51
C TYR A 201 -4.81 4.78 -23.03
N LEU A 202 -5.18 4.63 -24.31
CA LEU A 202 -5.59 3.34 -24.88
C LEU A 202 -4.45 2.31 -24.82
N LYS A 203 -3.20 2.74 -25.00
CA LYS A 203 -2.00 1.91 -24.85
C LYS A 203 -1.64 1.58 -23.40
N ASN A 204 -2.17 2.31 -22.42
CA ASN A 204 -1.82 2.15 -21.00
C ASN A 204 -3.03 1.78 -20.11
N LYS A 205 -4.16 1.40 -20.71
CA LYS A 205 -5.39 1.03 -19.98
C LYS A 205 -5.19 -0.11 -18.98
N SER A 206 -4.23 -1.01 -19.23
CA SER A 206 -3.90 -2.13 -18.36
C SER A 206 -3.27 -1.72 -17.02
N MET A 207 -2.88 -0.45 -16.86
CA MET A 207 -2.37 0.09 -15.60
C MET A 207 -3.48 0.39 -14.60
N PHE A 208 -4.74 0.46 -15.04
CA PHE A 208 -5.87 0.76 -14.18
C PHE A 208 -6.51 -0.51 -13.63
N ILE A 209 -6.92 -0.43 -12.37
CA ILE A 209 -7.46 -1.55 -11.60
C ILE A 209 -8.97 -1.35 -11.45
N GLU A 210 -9.75 -2.38 -11.77
CA GLU A 210 -11.20 -2.36 -11.60
C GLU A 210 -11.62 -2.64 -10.15
N GLY A 211 -12.83 -2.20 -9.78
CA GLY A 211 -13.47 -2.54 -8.51
C GLY A 211 -13.32 -1.49 -7.40
N GLY A 212 -12.73 -0.34 -7.70
CA GLY A 212 -12.78 0.87 -6.86
C GLY A 212 -14.16 1.51 -6.79
N ASN A 213 -14.26 2.67 -6.13
CA ASN A 213 -15.50 3.45 -6.12
C ASN A 213 -15.60 4.35 -7.36
N ILE A 214 -14.48 4.69 -7.99
CA ILE A 214 -14.42 5.41 -9.26
C ILE A 214 -14.34 4.39 -10.39
N SER A 215 -15.32 4.39 -11.29
CA SER A 215 -15.34 3.44 -12.41
C SER A 215 -14.21 3.72 -13.41
N LEU A 216 -13.77 2.69 -14.14
CA LEU A 216 -12.78 2.86 -15.20
C LEU A 216 -13.29 3.78 -16.32
N SER A 217 -14.60 3.77 -16.60
CA SER A 217 -15.20 4.72 -17.55
C SER A 217 -15.08 6.17 -17.08
N LYS A 218 -15.16 6.41 -15.76
CA LYS A 218 -14.96 7.74 -15.20
C LYS A 218 -13.50 8.17 -15.33
N ILE A 219 -12.55 7.26 -15.08
CA ILE A 219 -11.12 7.53 -15.28
C ILE A 219 -10.79 7.84 -16.75
N GLU A 220 -11.39 7.10 -17.69
CA GLU A 220 -11.27 7.36 -19.13
C GLU A 220 -11.77 8.76 -19.50
N GLU A 221 -12.94 9.16 -18.97
CA GLU A 221 -13.51 10.49 -19.16
C GLU A 221 -12.51 11.59 -18.78
N LEU A 222 -11.78 11.44 -17.66
CA LEU A 222 -10.80 12.43 -17.18
C LEU A 222 -9.72 12.78 -18.21
N PHE A 223 -9.34 11.85 -19.09
CA PHE A 223 -8.32 12.12 -20.12
C PHE A 223 -8.78 13.15 -21.16
N THR A 224 -10.09 13.33 -21.32
CA THR A 224 -10.70 14.25 -22.28
C THR A 224 -10.98 15.64 -21.72
N LEU A 225 -10.87 15.79 -20.40
CA LEU A 225 -11.20 17.00 -19.66
C LEU A 225 -9.97 17.89 -19.43
N ASP A 226 -10.21 19.19 -19.24
CA ASP A 226 -9.21 20.10 -18.67
C ASP A 226 -9.07 19.93 -17.15
N GLU A 227 -8.02 20.51 -16.55
CA GLU A 227 -7.73 20.36 -15.11
C GLU A 227 -8.88 20.82 -14.21
N LYS A 228 -9.59 21.90 -14.57
CA LYS A 228 -10.70 22.43 -13.77
C LYS A 228 -11.93 21.54 -13.89
N GLU A 229 -12.17 21.00 -15.08
CA GLU A 229 -13.21 20.02 -15.34
C GLU A 229 -12.94 18.71 -14.60
N VAL A 230 -11.70 18.22 -14.58
CA VAL A 230 -11.29 17.04 -13.80
C VAL A 230 -11.61 17.23 -12.31
N VAL A 231 -11.22 18.36 -11.72
CA VAL A 231 -11.50 18.67 -10.31
C VAL A 231 -13.02 18.63 -10.05
N ARG A 232 -13.82 19.28 -10.89
CA ARG A 232 -15.29 19.28 -10.75
C ARG A 232 -15.89 17.90 -10.91
N SER A 233 -15.40 17.13 -11.86
CA SER A 233 -15.86 15.78 -12.21
C SER A 233 -15.69 14.77 -11.07
N LEU A 234 -14.80 15.07 -10.12
CA LEU A 234 -14.51 14.21 -8.97
C LEU A 234 -15.12 14.70 -7.64
N ASN A 235 -15.87 15.80 -7.63
CA ASN A 235 -16.39 16.42 -6.39
C ASN A 235 -17.26 15.49 -5.55
N GLU A 236 -18.02 14.59 -6.20
CA GLU A 236 -18.90 13.65 -5.50
C GLU A 236 -18.15 12.58 -4.71
N PHE A 237 -16.86 12.37 -4.99
CA PHE A 237 -16.05 11.35 -4.32
C PHE A 237 -15.38 11.90 -3.07
N TYR A 238 -15.46 11.12 -1.99
CA TYR A 238 -14.73 11.39 -0.74
C TYR A 238 -15.02 12.77 -0.13
N GLU A 239 -16.28 13.21 -0.19
CA GLU A 239 -16.72 14.51 0.35
C GLU A 239 -15.86 15.68 -0.20
N GLU A 240 -15.65 15.72 -1.51
CA GLU A 240 -14.82 16.71 -2.23
C GLU A 240 -13.31 16.69 -1.90
N LYS A 241 -12.87 15.91 -0.90
CA LYS A 241 -11.46 15.89 -0.46
C LYS A 241 -10.51 15.48 -1.60
N LEU A 242 -10.89 14.50 -2.42
CA LEU A 242 -10.09 14.08 -3.58
C LEU A 242 -9.92 15.21 -4.61
N SER A 243 -10.99 15.95 -4.89
CA SER A 243 -10.96 17.10 -5.80
C SER A 243 -10.06 18.22 -5.30
N LEU A 244 -10.08 18.51 -3.99
CA LEU A 244 -9.20 19.53 -3.38
C LEU A 244 -7.72 19.13 -3.45
N ILE A 245 -7.42 17.84 -3.27
CA ILE A 245 -6.07 17.29 -3.42
C ILE A 245 -5.60 17.45 -4.87
N LEU A 246 -6.42 17.04 -5.85
CA LEU A 246 -6.07 17.18 -7.26
C LEU A 246 -5.91 18.63 -7.70
N LYS A 247 -6.73 19.54 -7.17
CA LYS A 247 -6.55 20.98 -7.41
C LYS A 247 -5.18 21.45 -6.92
N THR A 248 -4.80 21.06 -5.70
CA THR A 248 -3.47 21.38 -5.13
C THR A 248 -2.36 20.81 -6.00
N TYR A 249 -2.53 19.58 -6.50
CA TYR A 249 -1.60 18.99 -7.44
C TYR A 249 -1.49 19.78 -8.75
N PHE A 250 -2.59 20.18 -9.39
CA PHE A 250 -2.54 20.97 -10.63
C PHE A 250 -1.90 22.35 -10.42
N ASP A 251 -2.08 22.96 -9.24
CA ASP A 251 -1.45 24.23 -8.90
C ASP A 251 0.07 24.11 -8.63
N THR A 252 0.55 22.94 -8.18
CA THR A 252 1.95 22.75 -7.72
C THR A 252 2.80 21.85 -8.60
N ASN A 253 2.17 20.96 -9.37
CA ASN A 253 2.75 19.85 -10.11
C ASN A 253 3.64 18.91 -9.26
N ASP A 254 3.38 18.82 -7.96
CA ASP A 254 4.15 18.02 -7.00
C ASP A 254 3.53 16.63 -6.80
N LEU A 255 4.06 15.63 -7.52
CA LEU A 255 3.61 14.25 -7.43
C LEU A 255 3.84 13.63 -6.04
N ASN A 256 4.92 14.02 -5.35
CA ASN A 256 5.20 13.50 -4.01
C ASN A 256 4.16 14.02 -3.01
N LEU A 257 3.81 15.30 -3.10
CA LEU A 257 2.75 15.89 -2.28
C LEU A 257 1.39 15.26 -2.57
N LEU A 258 1.08 14.96 -3.85
CA LEU A 258 -0.14 14.24 -4.22
C LEU A 258 -0.20 12.87 -3.54
N GLU A 259 0.88 12.06 -3.60
CA GLU A 259 0.93 10.75 -2.96
C GLU A 259 0.73 10.85 -1.44
N ILE A 260 1.35 11.82 -0.78
CA ILE A 260 1.20 12.06 0.66
C ILE A 260 -0.23 12.46 1.01
N GLN A 261 -0.84 13.36 0.24
CA GLN A 261 -2.22 13.80 0.48
C GLN A 261 -3.24 12.68 0.27
N LEU A 262 -3.06 11.82 -0.74
CA LEU A 262 -3.90 10.63 -0.94
C LEU A 262 -3.74 9.62 0.21
N ASN A 263 -2.50 9.39 0.68
CA ASN A 263 -2.25 8.53 1.85
C ASN A 263 -2.88 9.10 3.13
N ASN A 264 -2.81 10.42 3.33
CA ASN A 264 -3.51 11.11 4.43
C ASN A 264 -5.03 10.96 4.33
N LEU A 265 -5.59 11.09 3.14
CA LEU A 265 -7.01 10.86 2.92
C LEU A 265 -7.40 9.40 3.22
N LEU A 266 -6.58 8.42 2.84
CA LEU A 266 -6.80 7.01 3.16
C LEU A 266 -6.81 6.79 4.68
N LEU A 267 -5.83 7.32 5.41
CA LEU A 267 -5.79 7.26 6.87
C LEU A 267 -7.04 7.91 7.49
N ASN A 268 -7.43 9.08 7.00
CA ASN A 268 -8.62 9.80 7.48
C ASN A 268 -9.90 8.95 7.32
N ILE A 269 -10.13 8.40 6.14
CA ILE A 269 -11.27 7.52 5.84
C ILE A 269 -11.24 6.28 6.76
N MET A 270 -10.08 5.64 6.87
CA MET A 270 -9.95 4.43 7.68
C MET A 270 -10.06 4.68 9.18
N SER A 271 -9.88 5.92 9.63
CA SER A 271 -10.04 6.32 11.03
C SER A 271 -11.47 6.17 11.54
N GLU A 272 -12.48 6.10 10.66
CA GLU A 272 -13.87 5.78 11.05
C GLU A 272 -13.98 4.43 11.76
N PHE A 273 -13.11 3.48 11.41
CA PHE A 273 -13.10 2.14 11.97
C PHE A 273 -12.19 1.99 13.20
N LYS A 274 -11.58 3.08 13.68
CA LYS A 274 -10.62 3.06 14.81
C LYS A 274 -11.20 2.62 16.15
N ASN A 275 -12.53 2.54 16.26
CA ASN A 275 -13.27 2.12 17.45
C ASN A 275 -14.16 0.89 17.19
N ASP A 276 -14.02 0.23 16.03
CA ASP A 276 -14.75 -1.02 15.74
C ASP A 276 -14.16 -2.18 16.55
N ALA A 277 -14.66 -2.34 17.78
CA ALA A 277 -14.18 -3.33 18.73
C ALA A 277 -14.49 -4.78 18.34
N PHE A 278 -15.41 -5.02 17.41
CA PHE A 278 -15.91 -6.35 17.07
C PHE A 278 -15.46 -6.84 15.69
N GLY A 279 -14.90 -5.95 14.86
CA GLY A 279 -14.36 -6.26 13.55
C GLY A 279 -12.84 -6.07 13.45
N ILE A 280 -12.38 -6.14 12.20
CA ILE A 280 -10.97 -5.97 11.83
C ILE A 280 -10.55 -4.48 11.79
N GLY A 281 -11.49 -3.55 11.96
CA GLY A 281 -11.26 -2.12 11.80
C GLY A 281 -10.07 -1.57 12.58
N ILE A 282 -9.96 -1.93 13.86
CA ILE A 282 -8.85 -1.51 14.73
C ILE A 282 -7.52 -2.10 14.26
N ILE A 283 -7.50 -3.39 13.87
CA ILE A 283 -6.31 -4.08 13.34
C ILE A 283 -5.81 -3.37 12.08
N LEU A 284 -6.72 -3.09 11.15
CA LEU A 284 -6.42 -2.44 9.89
C LEU A 284 -5.93 -1.01 10.09
N TYR A 285 -6.62 -0.21 10.90
CA TYR A 285 -6.18 1.16 11.16
C TYR A 285 -4.81 1.19 11.84
N TYR A 286 -4.57 0.32 12.83
CA TYR A 286 -3.25 0.19 13.46
C TYR A 286 -2.15 -0.14 12.45
N TYR A 287 -2.38 -1.09 11.54
CA TYR A 287 -1.43 -1.43 10.48
C TYR A 287 -1.10 -0.24 9.59
N LEU A 288 -2.12 0.53 9.15
CA LEU A 288 -1.90 1.72 8.34
C LEU A 288 -1.09 2.78 9.07
N LYS A 289 -1.28 2.93 10.38
CA LYS A 289 -0.46 3.83 11.19
C LYS A 289 0.98 3.37 11.29
N LYS A 290 1.24 2.07 11.41
CA LYS A 290 2.62 1.53 11.39
C LYS A 290 3.31 1.74 10.03
N LEU A 291 2.56 1.63 8.92
CA LEU A 291 3.07 1.99 7.60
C LEU A 291 3.34 3.49 7.46
N ALA A 292 2.44 4.33 7.97
CA ALA A 292 2.59 5.78 7.95
C ALA A 292 3.78 6.25 8.80
N GLU A 293 3.95 5.66 9.98
CA GLU A 293 5.08 5.87 10.87
C GLU A 293 6.41 5.52 10.17
N ALA A 294 6.49 4.34 9.52
CA ALA A 294 7.66 3.96 8.73
C ALA A 294 7.98 4.96 7.62
N SER A 295 6.96 5.45 6.90
CA SER A 295 7.12 6.48 5.87
C SER A 295 7.59 7.82 6.44
N ASN A 296 7.03 8.25 7.56
CA ASN A 296 7.44 9.47 8.26
C ASN A 296 8.90 9.36 8.74
N ILE A 297 9.31 8.21 9.31
CA ILE A 297 10.69 7.96 9.72
C ILE A 297 11.65 8.14 8.54
N ARG A 298 11.34 7.54 7.38
CA ARG A 298 12.17 7.70 6.16
C ARG A 298 12.26 9.15 5.71
N TYR A 299 11.14 9.86 5.71
CA TYR A 299 11.10 11.27 5.35
C TYR A 299 11.97 12.11 6.29
N VAL A 300 11.82 11.94 7.60
CA VAL A 300 12.57 12.67 8.62
C VAL A 300 14.07 12.34 8.58
N PHE A 301 14.45 11.10 8.26
CA PHE A 301 15.87 10.76 8.10
C PHE A 301 16.50 11.38 6.85
N ALA A 302 15.74 11.43 5.74
CA ALA A 302 16.23 11.93 4.46
C ALA A 302 16.36 13.46 4.42
N ASN A 303 15.53 14.19 5.18
CA ASN A 303 15.42 15.64 5.11
C ASN A 303 15.95 16.31 6.37
N SER A 304 16.75 17.36 6.19
CA SER A 304 17.28 18.17 7.30
C SER A 304 16.24 19.17 7.84
N ASP A 305 15.33 19.63 6.99
CA ASP A 305 14.23 20.52 7.34
C ASP A 305 12.91 19.78 7.16
N ILE A 306 12.20 19.52 8.26
CA ILE A 306 10.88 18.89 8.22
C ILE A 306 9.84 19.92 7.81
N ASP A 307 9.10 19.59 6.76
CA ASP A 307 7.87 20.28 6.43
C ASP A 307 6.66 19.40 6.81
N GLU A 308 5.85 19.90 7.75
CA GLU A 308 4.73 19.15 8.32
C GLU A 308 3.72 18.67 7.27
N LYS A 309 3.60 19.36 6.12
CA LYS A 309 2.68 18.92 5.05
C LYS A 309 3.08 17.61 4.40
N HIS A 310 4.34 17.18 4.59
CA HIS A 310 4.87 15.93 4.06
C HIS A 310 4.82 14.77 5.08
N LEU A 311 4.38 15.04 6.30
CA LEU A 311 4.14 14.00 7.29
C LEU A 311 2.73 13.45 7.15
N LEU A 312 2.61 12.12 7.23
CA LEU A 312 1.34 11.44 7.35
C LEU A 312 0.75 11.65 8.74
N GLN A 313 -0.54 11.95 8.80
CA GLN A 313 -1.29 12.31 10.00
C GLN A 313 -2.22 11.17 10.40
N TYR A 314 -2.16 10.75 11.67
CA TYR A 314 -2.90 9.59 12.16
C TYR A 314 -3.21 9.62 13.67
#